data_AF-A0A9E7W4Y7-F1
#
_entry.id   AF-A0A9E7W4Y7-F1
#
_cell.length_a   1.000
_cell.length_b   1.000
_cell.length_c   1.000
_cell.angle_alpha   90.00
_cell.angle_beta   90.00
_cell.angle_gamma   90.00
#
_symmetry.space_group_name_H-M   'P 1'
#
loop_
_entity.id
_entity.type
_entity.pdbx_description
1 polymer ?
#
loop_
_entity_poly.entity_id
_entity_poly.type
_entity_poly.pdbx_seq_one_letter_code
_entity_poly.pdbx_strand_id
1 'polypeptide(L)' 'MATVYLVLLACTMAPVIALQLGADATVLVWMVFTLVLIKAILLVDHFMEMKHAPRGWRLAAQGWAVLVIAALAGVRWVL' A
#
# COMPACT_ATOMS: atom_id res chain seq x y z
N MET A 1 -13.14 11.74 6.56
CA MET A 1 -11.74 11.83 7.03
C MET A 1 -11.41 10.85 8.15
N ALA A 2 -12.14 10.78 9.26
CA ALA A 2 -11.86 9.85 10.37
C ALA A 2 -11.68 8.38 9.92
N THR A 3 -12.55 7.87 9.05
CA THR A 3 -12.45 6.51 8.49
C THR A 3 -11.12 6.26 7.77
N VAL A 4 -10.63 7.22 6.98
CA VAL A 4 -9.37 7.08 6.23
C VAL A 4 -8.19 6.96 7.18
N TYR A 5 -8.18 7.76 8.25
CA TYR A 5 -7.16 7.68 9.29
C TYR A 5 -7.18 6.33 10.00
N LEU A 6 -8.35 5.82 10.37
CA LEU A 6 -8.48 4.51 11.01
C LEU A 6 -7.96 3.39 10.10
N VAL A 7 -8.27 3.45 8.80
CA VAL A 7 -7.76 2.47 7.84
C VAL A 7 -6.24 2.57 7.72
N LEU A 8 -5.66 3.77 7.61
CA LEU A 8 -4.21 3.94 7.54
C LEU A 8 -3.49 3.48 8.80
N LEU A 9 -4.10 3.70 9.97
CA LEU A 9 -3.61 3.21 11.25
C LEU A 9 -3.62 1.68 11.27
N ALA A 10 -4.73 1.05 10.87
CA ALA A 10 -4.83 -0.40 10.73
C ALA A 10 -3.79 -0.96 9.75
N CYS A 11 -3.62 -0.34 8.57
CA CYS A 11 -2.59 -0.74 7.60
C CYS A 11 -1.16 -0.62 8.14
N THR A 12 -0.92 0.25 9.12
CA THR A 12 0.40 0.43 9.72
C THR A 12 0.64 -0.55 10.87
N MET A 13 -0.41 -0.90 11.63
CA MET A 13 -0.32 -1.86 12.72
C MET A 13 -0.35 -3.32 12.24
N ALA A 14 -1.06 -3.64 11.15
CA ALA A 14 -1.25 -5.00 10.67
C ALA A 14 0.07 -5.78 10.43
N PRO A 15 1.13 -5.21 9.83
CA PRO A 15 2.43 -5.87 9.71
C PRO A 15 3.06 -6.24 11.05
N VAL A 16 3.00 -5.32 12.01
CA VAL A 16 3.57 -5.52 13.35
C VAL A 16 2.80 -6.60 14.10
N ILE A 17 1.47 -6.57 14.05
CA ILE A 17 0.61 -7.57 14.68
C ILE A 17 0.86 -8.95 14.06
N ALA A 18 0.89 -9.06 12.73
CA ALA A 18 1.15 -10.34 12.08
C ALA A 18 2.54 -10.90 12.43
N LEU A 19 3.56 -10.05 12.52
CA LEU A 19 4.90 -10.44 12.94
C LEU A 19 4.88 -10.96 14.39
N GLN A 20 4.19 -10.28 15.30
CA GLN A 20 4.05 -10.69 16.70
C GLN A 20 3.26 -12.00 16.86
N LEU A 21 2.35 -12.30 15.93
CA LEU A 21 1.60 -13.55 15.86
C LEU A 21 2.40 -14.70 15.22
N GLY A 22 3.66 -14.46 14.80
CA GLY A 22 4.52 -15.48 14.21
C GLY A 22 4.19 -15.79 12.75
N ALA A 23 3.60 -14.85 12.00
CA ALA A 23 3.39 -15.01 10.57
C ALA A 23 4.72 -15.24 9.83
N ASP A 24 4.70 -16.11 8.83
CA ASP A 24 5.89 -16.40 8.04
C ASP A 24 6.30 -15.20 7.16
N ALA A 25 7.57 -15.20 6.75
CA ALA A 25 8.13 -14.11 5.95
C ALA A 25 7.41 -13.92 4.59
N THR A 26 6.92 -14.99 3.97
CA THR A 26 6.22 -14.90 2.69
C THR A 26 4.86 -14.24 2.86
N VAL A 27 4.09 -14.64 3.89
CA VAL A 27 2.82 -13.98 4.24
C VAL A 27 3.04 -12.50 4.58
N LEU A 28 4.06 -12.19 5.38
CA LEU A 28 4.38 -10.80 5.73
C LEU A 28 4.69 -9.94 4.50
N VAL A 29 5.49 -10.45 3.55
CA VAL A 29 5.84 -9.70 2.34
C VAL A 29 4.61 -9.43 1.48
N TRP A 30 3.81 -10.45 1.17
CA TRP A 30 2.60 -10.29 0.35
C TRP A 30 1.56 -9.39 1.02
N MET A 31 1.44 -9.47 2.34
CA MET A 31 0.60 -8.57 3.11
C MET A 31 1.09 -7.12 2.99
N VAL A 32 2.39 -6.85 3.17
CA VAL A 32 2.95 -5.50 3.06
C VAL A 32 2.74 -4.93 1.66
N PHE A 33 2.95 -5.71 0.59
CA PHE A 33 2.68 -5.27 -0.77
C PHE A 33 1.22 -4.85 -0.95
N THR A 34 0.29 -5.68 -0.48
CA THR A 34 -1.14 -5.37 -0.53
C THR A 34 -1.47 -4.08 0.23
N LEU A 35 -0.94 -3.93 1.45
CA LEU A 35 -1.19 -2.77 2.30
C LEU A 35 -0.60 -1.48 1.69
N VAL A 36 0.55 -1.55 1.01
CA VAL A 36 1.14 -0.40 0.32
C VAL A 36 0.23 0.10 -0.81
N LEU A 37 -0.37 -0.81 -1.59
CA LEU A 37 -1.33 -0.41 -2.64
C LEU A 37 -2.55 0.32 -2.05
N ILE A 38 -3.10 -0.21 -0.96
CA ILE A 38 -4.23 0.40 -0.26
C ILE A 38 -3.86 1.79 0.26
N LYS A 39 -2.69 1.92 0.92
CA LYS A 39 -2.19 3.20 1.43
C LYS A 39 -1.95 4.20 0.30
N ALA A 40 -1.40 3.77 -0.84
CA ALA A 40 -1.15 4.64 -1.98
C ALA A 40 -2.45 5.28 -2.50
N ILE A 41 -3.53 4.50 -2.64
CA ILE A 41 -4.84 5.02 -3.06
C ILE A 41 -5.36 6.04 -2.05
N LEU A 42 -5.36 5.69 -0.75
CA LEU A 42 -5.90 6.55 0.30
C LEU A 42 -5.13 7.87 0.43
N LEU A 43 -3.79 7.81 0.39
CA LEU A 43 -2.93 8.99 0.49
C LEU A 43 -3.07 9.91 -0.75
N VAL A 44 -3.05 9.34 -1.95
CA VAL A 44 -3.19 10.13 -3.18
C VAL A 44 -4.57 10.80 -3.25
N ASP A 45 -5.63 10.06 -2.92
CA ASP A 45 -6.98 10.60 -3.05
C ASP A 45 -7.35 11.58 -1.92
N HIS A 46 -6.93 11.32 -0.67
CA HIS A 46 -7.42 12.06 0.50
C HIS A 46 -6.39 12.99 1.16
N PHE A 47 -5.09 12.73 1.02
CA PHE A 47 -4.04 13.58 1.62
C PHE A 47 -3.39 14.50 0.60
N MET A 48 -3.19 14.02 -0.63
CA MET A 48 -2.76 14.87 -1.76
C MET A 48 -3.94 15.53 -2.48
N GLU A 49 -5.17 15.30 -1.99
CA GLU A 49 -6.44 15.78 -2.56
C GLU A 49 -6.60 15.56 -4.07
N MET A 50 -5.86 14.58 -4.65
CA MET A 50 -5.90 14.29 -6.09
C MET A 50 -7.21 13.64 -6.53
N LYS A 51 -8.15 13.42 -5.62
CA LYS A 51 -9.54 13.05 -5.93
C LYS A 51 -10.19 14.04 -6.91
N HIS A 52 -9.82 15.32 -6.85
CA HIS A 52 -10.34 16.37 -7.72
C HIS A 52 -9.44 16.65 -8.94
N ALA A 53 -8.26 16.02 -9.00
CA ALA A 53 -7.32 16.21 -10.09
C ALA A 53 -7.77 15.48 -11.37
N PRO A 54 -7.27 15.89 -12.55
CA PRO A 54 -7.49 15.15 -13.79
C PRO A 54 -7.03 13.70 -13.65
N ARG A 55 -7.82 12.76 -14.20
CA ARG A 55 -7.60 11.31 -14.03
C ARG A 55 -6.19 10.86 -14.38
N GLY A 56 -5.54 11.48 -15.36
CA GLY A 56 -4.16 11.16 -15.75
C GLY A 56 -3.14 11.38 -14.63
N TRP A 57 -3.25 12.49 -13.89
CA TRP A 57 -2.36 12.79 -12.76
C TRP A 57 -2.59 11.83 -11.60
N ARG A 58 -3.85 11.51 -11.32
CA ARG A 58 -4.21 10.53 -10.29
C ARG A 58 -3.66 9.14 -10.61
N LEU A 59 -3.78 8.71 -11.87
CA LEU A 59 -3.26 7.42 -12.34
C LEU A 59 -1.73 7.37 -12.32
N ALA A 60 -1.05 8.46 -12.69
CA ALA A 60 0.42 8.53 -12.62
C ALA A 60 0.90 8.40 -11.16
N ALA A 61 0.26 9.11 -10.22
CA ALA A 61 0.61 9.07 -8.80
C ALA A 61 0.33 7.69 -8.17
N GLN A 62 -0.85 7.10 -8.44
CA GLN A 62 -1.19 5.77 -7.92
C GLN A 62 -0.39 4.65 -8.62
N GLY A 63 -0.14 4.80 -9.92
CA GLY A 63 0.56 3.83 -10.76
C GLY A 63 2.01 3.63 -10.34
N TRP A 64 2.65 4.63 -9.75
CA TRP A 64 4.01 4.49 -9.22
C TRP A 64 4.13 3.38 -8.17
N ALA A 65 3.17 3.29 -7.24
CA ALA A 65 3.16 2.24 -6.23
C ALA A 65 3.03 0.84 -6.86
N VAL A 66 2.23 0.72 -7.92
CA VAL A 66 2.07 -0.52 -8.68
C VAL A 66 3.38 -0.93 -9.34
N LEU A 67 4.08 0.01 -9.99
CA LEU A 67 5.37 -0.26 -10.63
C LEU A 67 6.42 -0.73 -9.63
N VAL A 68 6.52 -0.07 -8.47
CA VAL A 68 7.47 -0.46 -7.41
C VAL A 68 7.16 -1.85 -6.87
N ILE A 69 5.89 -2.16 -6.59
CA ILE A 69 5.51 -3.47 -6.08
C ILE A 69 5.72 -4.56 -7.13
N ALA A 70 5.38 -4.31 -8.39
CA ALA A 70 5.63 -5.25 -9.47
C ALA A 70 7.13 -5.57 -9.61
N ALA A 71 7.99 -4.54 -9.52
CA ALA A 71 9.44 -4.73 -9.54
C ALA A 71 9.93 -5.56 -8.34
N LEU A 72 9.51 -5.21 -7.11
CA LEU A 72 9.92 -5.94 -5.90
C LEU A 72 9.39 -7.38 -5.86
N ALA A 73 8.14 -7.60 -6.29
CA ALA A 73 7.56 -8.93 -6.41
C ALA A 73 8.29 -9.77 -7.46
N GLY A 74 8.65 -9.18 -8.60
CA GLY A 74 9.45 -9.83 -9.63
C GLY A 74 10.84 -10.24 -9.12
N VAL A 75 11.52 -9.34 -8.39
CA VAL A 75 12.82 -9.64 -7.76
C VAL A 75 12.69 -10.80 -6.77
N ARG A 76 11.66 -10.81 -5.92
CA ARG A 76 11.42 -11.90 -4.97
C ARG A 76 11.00 -13.21 -5.63
N TRP A 77 10.39 -13.17 -6.82
CA TRP A 77 10.09 -14.38 -7.56
C TRP A 77 11.36 -15.03 -8.13
N VAL A 78 12.38 -14.20 -8.45
CA VAL A 78 13.63 -14.64 -9.08
C VAL A 78 14.70 -15.03 -8.05
N LEU A 79 14.75 -14.39 -6.87
CA LEU A 79 15.70 -14.61 -5.78
C LEU A 79 15.09 -15.39 -4.61
#